data_AF-A0A2E8AKF5-F1
#
_entry.id   AF-A0A2E8AKF5-F1
#
_cell.length_a   1.000
_cell.length_b   1.000
_cell.length_c   1.000
_cell.angle_alpha   90.00
_cell.angle_beta   90.00
_cell.angle_gamma   90.00
#
_symmetry.space_group_name_H-M   'P 1'
#
loop_
_entity.id
_entity.type
_entity.pdbx_description
1 polymer ?
#
loop_
_entity_poly.entity_id
_entity_poly.type
_entity_poly.pdbx_seq_one_letter_code
_entity_poly.pdbx_strand_id
1 'polypeptide(L)'
;MNHWNERSDHSSWYARRIREKLISEVKQSSERGLLYIKTLVAAAPLFGLLGTVTGMVEVFDVMAITGSSNARAMAAGISKATLPTMSGMVASLSGLFFIAQLESRSKREISYVEDNLSLS
;
A
#
# COMPACT_ATOMS: atom_id res chain seq x y z
N MET A 1 10.64 -25.72 -6.02
CA MET A 1 11.82 -26.15 -5.23
C MET A 1 12.28 -27.57 -5.59
N ASN A 2 11.40 -28.58 -5.60
CA ASN A 2 11.79 -29.99 -5.78
C ASN A 2 12.64 -30.27 -7.03
N HIS A 3 12.29 -29.70 -8.19
CA HIS A 3 13.07 -29.87 -9.43
C HIS A 3 14.45 -29.18 -9.47
N TRP A 4 14.73 -28.22 -8.58
CA TRP A 4 16.08 -27.64 -8.47
C TRP A 4 16.99 -28.60 -7.70
N ASN A 5 16.53 -29.09 -6.55
CA ASN A 5 17.29 -30.01 -5.69
C ASN A 5 17.54 -31.39 -6.32
N GLU A 6 16.77 -31.77 -7.34
CA GLU A 6 16.93 -33.02 -8.09
C GLU A 6 18.01 -32.95 -9.18
N ARG A 7 18.57 -31.77 -9.48
CA ARG A 7 19.60 -31.61 -10.53
C ARG A 7 20.98 -31.96 -9.99
N SER A 8 21.75 -32.71 -10.76
CA SER A 8 23.14 -33.08 -10.44
C SER A 8 24.16 -32.00 -10.82
N ASP A 9 23.78 -31.00 -11.63
CA ASP A 9 24.66 -29.92 -12.09
C ASP A 9 24.09 -28.54 -11.75
N HIS A 10 24.76 -27.88 -10.81
CA HIS A 10 24.48 -26.52 -10.36
C HIS A 10 25.54 -25.49 -10.82
N SER A 11 26.59 -25.96 -11.47
CA SER A 11 27.78 -25.17 -11.81
C SER A 11 27.79 -24.68 -13.27
N SER A 12 27.08 -25.39 -14.15
CA SER A 12 26.91 -25.00 -15.55
C SER A 12 26.30 -23.60 -15.70
N TRP A 13 26.73 -22.91 -16.77
CA TRP A 13 26.16 -21.62 -17.17
C TRP A 13 24.62 -21.70 -17.31
N TYR A 14 24.10 -22.81 -17.84
CA TYR A 14 22.67 -23.02 -17.99
C TYR A 14 21.96 -23.13 -16.63
N ALA A 15 22.55 -23.86 -15.67
CA ALA A 15 22.03 -23.97 -14.32
C ALA A 15 21.98 -22.60 -13.62
N ARG A 16 23.03 -21.77 -13.80
CA ARG A 16 23.08 -20.42 -13.23
C ARG A 16 22.02 -19.48 -13.82
N ARG A 17 21.74 -19.57 -15.13
CA ARG A 17 20.65 -18.80 -15.77
C ARG A 17 19.25 -19.22 -15.28
N ILE A 18 19.03 -20.52 -15.05
CA ILE A 18 17.77 -21.00 -14.47
C ILE A 18 17.61 -20.48 -13.04
N ARG A 19 18.66 -20.52 -12.22
CA ARG A 19 18.66 -19.94 -10.88
C ARG A 19 18.29 -18.45 -10.88
N GLU A 20 18.96 -17.65 -11.72
CA GLU A 20 18.67 -16.23 -11.86
C GLU A 20 17.20 -15.97 -12.23
N LYS A 21 16.65 -16.78 -13.16
CA LYS A 21 15.25 -16.69 -13.55
C LYS A 21 14.31 -17.00 -12.37
N LEU A 22 14.57 -18.07 -11.62
CA LEU A 22 13.74 -18.46 -10.46
C LEU A 22 13.75 -17.38 -9.37
N ILE A 23 14.92 -16.82 -9.04
CA ILE A 23 15.05 -15.73 -8.06
C ILE A 23 14.30 -14.48 -8.56
N SER A 24 14.43 -14.16 -9.84
CA SER A 24 13.74 -13.03 -10.46
C SER A 24 12.21 -13.20 -10.41
N GLU A 25 11.69 -14.38 -10.70
CA GLU A 25 10.25 -14.67 -10.63
C GLU A 25 9.70 -14.49 -9.20
N VAL A 26 10.40 -15.02 -8.19
CA VAL A 26 10.01 -14.85 -6.78
C VAL A 26 10.04 -13.37 -6.39
N LYS A 27 11.13 -12.66 -6.71
CA LYS A 27 11.26 -11.22 -6.45
C LYS A 27 10.13 -10.42 -7.09
N GLN A 28 9.86 -10.66 -8.37
CA GLN A 28 8.83 -9.94 -9.12
C GLN A 28 7.41 -10.21 -8.58
N SER A 29 7.13 -11.43 -8.11
CA SER A 29 5.86 -11.75 -7.46
C SER A 29 5.67 -11.00 -6.13
N SER A 30 6.71 -10.93 -5.31
CA SER A 30 6.73 -10.18 -4.04
C SER A 30 6.56 -8.68 -4.26
N GLU A 31 7.31 -8.10 -5.21
CA GLU A 31 7.26 -6.67 -5.54
C GLU A 31 5.87 -6.25 -6.04
N ARG A 32 5.22 -7.09 -6.85
CA ARG A 32 3.88 -6.84 -7.36
C ARG A 32 2.83 -6.79 -6.25
N GLY A 33 2.89 -7.70 -5.28
CA GLY A 33 2.01 -7.64 -4.10
C GLY A 33 2.19 -6.36 -3.28
N LEU A 34 3.44 -5.98 -3.03
CA LEU A 34 3.77 -4.75 -2.31
C LEU A 34 3.34 -3.49 -3.08
N LEU A 35 3.42 -3.50 -4.41
CA LEU A 35 2.98 -2.38 -5.26
C LEU A 35 1.48 -2.09 -5.06
N TYR A 36 0.62 -3.12 -5.04
CA TYR A 36 -0.82 -2.93 -4.79
C TYR A 36 -1.13 -2.35 -3.41
N ILE A 37 -0.40 -2.79 -2.38
CA ILE A 37 -0.60 -2.27 -1.02
C ILE A 37 -0.18 -0.80 -0.96
N LYS A 38 0.96 -0.46 -1.58
CA LYS A 38 1.44 0.93 -1.67
C LYS A 38 0.46 1.85 -2.35
N THR A 39 -0.10 1.44 -3.49
CA THR A 39 -1.05 2.27 -4.23
C THR A 39 -2.32 2.52 -3.43
N LEU A 40 -2.84 1.52 -2.72
CA LEU A 40 -4.01 1.67 -1.85
C LEU A 40 -3.74 2.63 -0.69
N VAL A 41 -2.60 2.48 -0.02
CA VAL A 41 -2.21 3.38 1.09
C VAL A 41 -1.99 4.81 0.60
N ALA A 42 -1.42 4.99 -0.59
CA ALA A 42 -1.25 6.29 -1.22
C ALA A 42 -2.59 6.92 -1.67
N ALA A 43 -3.61 6.10 -1.98
CA ALA A 43 -4.94 6.58 -2.33
C ALA A 43 -5.78 6.98 -1.10
N ALA A 44 -5.51 6.43 0.09
CA ALA A 44 -6.30 6.69 1.30
C ALA A 44 -6.47 8.19 1.65
N PRO A 45 -5.43 9.06 1.58
CA PRO A 45 -5.59 10.50 1.81
C PRO A 45 -6.47 11.18 0.76
N LEU A 46 -6.43 10.72 -0.49
CA LEU A 46 -7.23 11.27 -1.58
C LEU A 46 -8.72 11.02 -1.34
N PHE A 47 -9.08 9.83 -0.83
CA PHE A 47 -10.44 9.54 -0.39
C PHE A 47 -10.87 10.43 0.79
N GLY A 48 -9.97 10.74 1.72
CA GLY A 48 -10.23 11.68 2.82
C GLY A 48 -10.49 13.11 2.33
N LEU A 49 -9.75 13.55 1.31
CA LEU A 49 -9.99 14.84 0.66
C LEU A 49 -11.33 14.89 -0.05
N LEU A 50 -11.70 13.82 -0.76
CA LEU A 50 -13.01 13.69 -1.40
C LEU A 50 -14.14 13.84 -0.37
N GLY A 51 -14.00 13.21 0.80
CA GLY A 51 -14.97 13.33 1.90
C GLY A 51 -15.14 14.75 2.42
N THR A 52 -14.08 15.55 2.41
CA THR A 52 -14.15 16.98 2.77
C THR A 52 -14.92 17.78 1.73
N VAL A 53 -14.70 17.50 0.44
CA VAL A 53 -15.45 18.16 -0.64
C VAL A 53 -16.93 17.84 -0.52
N THR A 54 -17.29 16.57 -0.31
CA THR A 54 -18.70 16.19 -0.13
C THR A 54 -19.31 16.80 1.12
N GLY A 55 -18.57 16.85 2.24
CA GLY A 55 -19.05 17.49 3.47
C GLY A 55 -19.26 19.00 3.32
N MET A 56 -18.42 19.67 2.52
CA MET A 56 -18.61 21.10 2.23
C MET A 56 -19.82 21.36 1.31
N VAL A 57 -20.15 20.43 0.41
CA VAL A 57 -21.41 20.52 -0.37
C VAL A 57 -22.62 20.46 0.55
N GLU A 58 -22.65 19.55 1.52
CA GLU A 58 -23.75 19.48 2.51
C GLU A 58 -23.87 20.77 3.33
N VAL A 59 -22.75 21.41 3.68
CA VAL A 59 -22.76 22.71 4.39
C VAL A 59 -23.43 23.79 3.55
N PHE A 60 -23.16 23.84 2.25
CA PHE A 60 -23.79 24.80 1.34
C PHE A 60 -25.28 24.52 1.16
N ASP A 61 -25.69 23.26 1.06
CA ASP A 61 -27.11 22.89 0.97
C ASP A 61 -27.90 23.32 2.21
N VAL A 62 -27.35 23.07 3.41
CA VAL A 62 -27.97 23.54 4.67
C VAL A 62 -28.09 25.05 4.69
N MET A 63 -27.07 25.78 4.23
CA MET A 63 -27.11 27.24 4.16
C MET A 63 -28.18 27.76 3.21
N ALA A 64 -28.39 27.07 2.08
CA ALA A 64 -29.44 27.41 1.11
C ALA A 64 -30.85 27.24 1.70
N ILE A 65 -31.04 26.26 2.60
CA ILE A 65 -32.35 25.95 3.19
C ILE A 65 -32.62 26.81 4.43
N THR A 66 -31.66 26.95 5.35
CA THR A 66 -31.86 27.62 6.64
C THR A 66 -31.52 29.11 6.64
N GLY A 67 -30.88 29.60 5.56
CA GLY A 67 -30.31 30.94 5.49
C GLY A 67 -29.01 31.07 6.29
N SER A 68 -28.21 32.08 5.94
CA SER A 68 -26.86 32.34 6.49
C SER A 68 -26.83 32.74 7.98
N SER A 69 -27.97 32.83 8.66
CA SER A 69 -28.05 33.33 10.04
C SER A 69 -27.57 32.31 11.10
N ASN A 70 -27.46 31.03 10.76
CA ASN A 70 -27.06 29.99 11.71
C ASN A 70 -25.56 29.68 11.64
N ALA A 71 -24.74 30.62 12.09
CA ALA A 71 -23.28 30.49 12.15
C ALA A 71 -22.81 29.23 12.93
N ARG A 72 -23.59 28.79 13.92
CA ARG A 72 -23.28 27.58 14.70
C ARG A 72 -23.43 26.31 13.86
N ALA A 73 -24.48 26.21 13.05
CA ALA A 73 -24.69 25.09 12.14
C ALA A 73 -23.59 25.00 11.08
N MET A 74 -23.17 26.16 10.53
CA MET A 74 -22.05 26.23 9.58
C MET A 74 -20.74 25.75 10.21
N ALA A 75 -20.38 26.25 11.39
CA ALA A 75 -19.16 25.84 12.08
C ALA A 75 -19.15 24.33 12.39
N ALA A 76 -20.29 23.77 12.80
CA ALA A 76 -20.42 22.34 13.05
C ALA A 76 -20.26 21.52 11.75
N GLY A 77 -20.84 21.96 10.64
CA GLY A 77 -20.74 21.26 9.35
C GLY A 77 -19.32 21.30 8.77
N ILE A 78 -18.64 22.44 8.86
CA ILE A 78 -17.22 22.56 8.47
C ILE A 78 -16.35 21.63 9.31
N SER A 79 -16.55 21.58 10.63
CA SER A 79 -15.83 20.66 11.51
C SER A 79 -16.10 19.19 11.18
N LYS A 80 -17.31 18.84 10.71
CA LYS A 80 -17.60 17.48 10.24
C LYS A 80 -16.89 17.17 8.93
N ALA A 81 -16.81 18.14 8.02
CA ALA A 81 -16.13 17.98 6.74
C ALA A 81 -14.62 17.71 6.89
N THR A 82 -13.97 18.09 8.00
CA THR A 82 -12.54 17.80 8.22
C THR A 82 -12.27 16.40 8.77
N LEU A 83 -13.27 15.72 9.34
CA LEU A 83 -13.11 14.37 9.91
C LEU A 83 -12.63 13.32 8.88
N PRO A 84 -13.18 13.26 7.65
CA PRO A 84 -12.70 12.34 6.61
C PRO A 84 -11.23 12.55 6.23
N THR A 85 -10.75 13.81 6.22
CA THR A 85 -9.34 14.09 5.93
C THR A 85 -8.43 13.60 7.04
N MET A 86 -8.80 13.83 8.30
CA MET A 86 -8.04 13.32 9.44
C MET A 86 -7.99 11.79 9.45
N SER A 87 -9.12 11.12 9.21
CA SER A 87 -9.17 9.66 9.16
C SER A 87 -8.37 9.08 7.98
N GLY A 88 -8.44 9.70 6.79
CA GLY A 88 -7.65 9.32 5.62
C GLY A 88 -6.15 9.44 5.84
N MET A 89 -5.69 10.51 6.52
CA MET A 89 -4.28 10.66 6.88
C MET A 89 -3.83 9.63 7.92
N VAL A 90 -4.62 9.38 8.95
CA VAL A 90 -4.29 8.36 9.98
C VAL A 90 -4.19 6.97 9.34
N ALA A 91 -5.12 6.63 8.45
CA ALA A 91 -5.08 5.37 7.71
C ALA A 91 -3.83 5.26 6.81
N SER A 92 -3.48 6.33 6.10
CA SER A 92 -2.29 6.34 5.23
C SER A 92 -0.98 6.24 6.03
N LEU A 93 -0.84 7.00 7.11
CA LEU A 93 0.33 6.94 8.00
C LEU A 93 0.52 5.55 8.60
N SER A 94 -0.57 4.95 9.10
CA SER A 94 -0.54 3.58 9.62
C SER A 94 -0.19 2.56 8.53
N GLY A 95 -0.73 2.75 7.32
CA GLY A 95 -0.44 1.93 6.16
C GLY A 95 1.03 2.01 5.72
N LEU A 96 1.64 3.20 5.77
CA LEU A 96 3.07 3.39 5.45
C LEU A 96 3.96 2.63 6.42
N PHE A 97 3.65 2.67 7.72
CA PHE A 97 4.36 1.87 8.72
C PHE A 97 4.27 0.37 8.41
N PHE A 98 3.08 -0.10 8.05
CA PHE A 98 2.87 -1.50 7.69
C PHE A 98 3.61 -1.92 6.40
N ILE A 99 3.62 -1.06 5.38
CA ILE A 99 4.39 -1.28 4.15
C ILE A 99 5.88 -1.39 4.45
N ALA A 100 6.44 -0.52 5.29
CA ALA A 100 7.87 -0.59 5.65
C ALA A 100 8.23 -1.93 6.32
N GLN A 101 7.35 -2.44 7.19
CA GLN A 101 7.51 -3.76 7.81
C GLN A 101 7.42 -4.89 6.78
N LEU A 102 6.43 -4.85 5.89
CA LEU A 102 6.25 -5.85 4.84
C LEU A 102 7.41 -5.88 3.84
N GLU A 103 7.93 -4.72 3.45
CA GLU A 103 9.11 -4.63 2.58
C GLU A 103 10.33 -5.24 3.22
N SER A 104 10.57 -4.95 4.50
CA SER A 104 11.67 -5.52 5.27
C SER A 104 11.58 -7.05 5.33
N ARG A 105 10.36 -7.58 5.54
CA ARG A 105 10.10 -9.03 5.53
C ARG A 105 10.29 -9.63 4.13
N SER A 106 9.72 -9.02 3.09
CA SER A 106 9.85 -9.49 1.71
C SER A 106 11.31 -9.55 1.26
N LYS A 107 12.12 -8.54 1.60
CA LYS A 107 13.57 -8.55 1.34
C LYS A 107 14.27 -9.71 2.04
N ARG A 108 13.95 -9.97 3.31
CA ARG A 108 14.53 -11.10 4.07
C ARG A 108 14.18 -12.45 3.44
N GLU A 109 12.93 -12.64 3.02
CA GLU A 109 12.50 -13.88 2.37
C GLU A 109 13.18 -14.08 1.01
N ILE A 110 13.32 -13.00 0.21
CA ILE A 110 14.05 -13.07 -1.06
C ILE A 110 15.52 -13.43 -0.83
N SER A 111 16.18 -12.83 0.17
CA SER A 111 17.56 -13.18 0.54
C SER A 111 17.66 -14.63 1.03
N TYR A 112 16.70 -15.11 1.82
CA TYR A 112 16.67 -16.51 2.27
C TYR A 112 16.56 -17.49 1.10
N VAL A 113 15.73 -17.17 0.08
CA VAL A 113 15.65 -17.96 -1.16
C VAL A 113 16.96 -17.90 -1.93
N GLU A 114 17.60 -16.73 -2.02
CA GLU A 114 18.88 -16.56 -2.71
C GLU A 114 20.02 -17.38 -2.07
N ASP A 115 20.09 -17.38 -0.73
CA ASP A 115 21.08 -18.11 0.06
C ASP A 115 20.88 -19.62 -0.04
N ASN A 116 19.64 -20.11 0.05
CA ASN A 116 19.34 -21.54 -0.11
C ASN A 116 19.63 -22.07 -1.51
N LEU A 117 19.48 -21.24 -2.55
CA LEU A 117 19.86 -21.59 -3.92
C LEU A 117 21.38 -21.45 -4.17
N SER A 118 22.18 -21.02 -3.19
CA SER A 118 23.64 -20.86 -3.30
C SER A 118 24.44 -22.02 -2.70
N LEU A 119 23.81 -22.84 -1.85
CA LEU A 119 24.46 -23.90 -1.05
C LEU A 119 24.34 -25.32 -1.65
N SER A 120 23.92 -25.46 -2.91
CA SER A 120 23.83 -26.75 -3.63
C SER A 120 24.76 -26.79 -4.84
#